data_AF-A0A845XZI0-F1
#
_entry.id   AF-A0A845XZI0-F1
#
_cell.length_a   1.000
_cell.length_b   1.000
_cell.length_c   1.000
_cell.angle_alpha   90.00
_cell.angle_beta   90.00
_cell.angle_gamma   90.00
#
_symmetry.space_group_name_H-M   'P 1'
#
loop_
_entity.id
_entity.type
_entity.pdbx_description
1 polymer ?
#
loop_
_entity_poly.entity_id
_entity_poly.type
_entity_poly.pdbx_seq_one_letter_code
_entity_poly.pdbx_strand_id
1 'polypeptide(L)'
;SVGVFTYGHVKSNAFDELIRITKPGGYIVVSMPTDLSESNEFKPKLTALEGSGQWEMVTATEKFITHQKKDTGVYLKVWVYKVC
;
A
#
# COMPACT_ATOMS: atom_id res chain seq x y z
N SER A 1 -2.84 4.27 13.56
CA SER A 1 -2.45 2.86 13.81
C SER A 1 -1.23 2.56 12.97
N VAL A 2 -0.30 1.73 13.44
CA VAL A 2 0.87 1.28 12.66
C VAL A 2 0.84 -0.24 12.64
N GLY A 3 0.99 -0.83 11.45
CA GLY A 3 1.05 -2.27 11.24
C GLY A 3 2.13 -2.59 10.22
N VAL A 4 2.67 -3.81 10.27
CA VAL A 4 3.72 -4.25 9.33
C VAL A 4 3.18 -5.36 8.44
N PHE A 5 3.40 -5.24 7.13
CA PHE A 5 3.15 -6.31 6.17
C PHE A 5 4.43 -7.14 6.06
N THR A 6 4.48 -8.30 6.73
CA THR A 6 5.61 -9.24 6.64
C THR A 6 5.29 -10.38 5.67
N TYR A 7 6.31 -10.84 4.95
CA TYR A 7 6.21 -11.98 4.01
C TYR A 7 5.49 -13.18 4.65
N GLY A 8 4.49 -13.71 3.95
CA GLY A 8 3.74 -14.92 4.33
C GLY A 8 2.50 -14.72 5.19
N HIS A 9 2.23 -13.51 5.71
CA HIS A 9 1.12 -13.30 6.66
C HIS A 9 -0.02 -12.38 6.20
N VAL A 10 0.23 -11.46 5.26
CA VAL A 10 -0.79 -10.46 4.90
C VAL A 10 -1.05 -10.49 3.41
N LYS A 11 -2.25 -10.96 3.05
CA LYS A 11 -2.77 -10.96 1.68
C LYS A 11 -3.32 -9.58 1.33
N SER A 12 -3.54 -9.32 0.05
CA SER A 12 -4.08 -8.04 -0.42
C SER A 12 -5.48 -7.73 0.14
N ASN A 13 -6.22 -8.72 0.64
CA ASN A 13 -7.51 -8.51 1.33
C ASN A 13 -7.39 -7.72 2.66
N ALA A 14 -6.20 -7.57 3.24
CA ALA A 14 -6.04 -6.78 4.46
C ALA A 14 -6.37 -5.29 4.25
N PHE A 15 -6.33 -4.79 3.02
CA PHE A 15 -6.79 -3.44 2.71
C PHE A 15 -8.28 -3.24 2.97
N ASP A 16 -9.10 -4.28 2.83
CA ASP A 16 -10.53 -4.21 3.16
C ASP A 16 -10.72 -3.91 4.65
N GLU A 17 -9.94 -4.58 5.50
CA GLU A 17 -9.99 -4.35 6.95
C GLU A 17 -9.45 -2.98 7.34
N LEU A 18 -8.40 -2.49 6.67
CA LEU A 18 -7.88 -1.15 6.89
C LEU A 18 -8.90 -0.08 6.51
N ILE A 19 -9.60 -0.24 5.40
CA ILE A 19 -10.68 0.66 4.99
C ILE A 19 -11.83 0.61 6.02
N ARG A 20 -12.30 -0.60 6.40
CA ARG A 20 -13.41 -0.80 7.34
C ARG A 20 -13.21 -0.11 8.68
N ILE A 21 -11.98 -0.09 9.21
CA ILE A 21 -11.68 0.52 10.52
C ILE A 21 -11.27 2.00 10.42
N THR A 22 -11.02 2.51 9.22
CA THR A 22 -10.65 3.91 9.00
C THR A 22 -11.92 4.74 8.81
N LYS A 23 -12.02 5.85 9.55
CA LYS A 23 -13.17 6.76 9.40
C LYS A 23 -13.21 7.35 7.99
N PRO A 24 -14.39 7.65 7.41
CA PRO A 24 -14.49 8.42 6.17
C PRO A 24 -13.71 9.73 6.26
N GLY A 25 -12.99 10.08 5.20
CA GLY A 25 -12.03 11.17 5.15
C GLY A 25 -10.69 10.90 5.85
N GLY A 26 -10.52 9.74 6.49
CA GLY A 26 -9.26 9.31 7.09
C GLY A 26 -8.24 8.85 6.04
N TYR A 27 -6.97 8.78 6.44
CA TYR A 27 -5.87 8.44 5.55
C TYR A 27 -5.24 7.10 5.91
N ILE A 28 -4.90 6.33 4.86
CA ILE A 28 -4.13 5.09 4.95
C ILE A 28 -2.81 5.32 4.22
N VAL A 29 -1.70 5.18 4.94
CA VAL A 29 -0.34 5.30 4.40
C VAL A 29 0.27 3.92 4.30
N VAL A 30 0.67 3.54 3.09
CA VAL A 30 1.21 2.20 2.81
C VAL A 30 2.61 2.32 2.24
N SER A 31 3.58 1.71 2.90
CA SER A 31 4.96 1.55 2.39
C SER A 31 5.19 0.09 2.02
N MET A 32 5.49 -0.20 0.75
CA MET A 32 5.80 -1.57 0.31
C MET A 32 6.77 -1.59 -0.86
N PRO A 33 7.44 -2.74 -1.12
CA PRO A 33 8.28 -2.91 -2.29
C PRO A 33 7.49 -2.71 -3.58
N THR A 34 8.10 -2.06 -4.57
CA THR A 34 7.44 -1.78 -5.85
C THR A 34 7.05 -3.05 -6.57
N ASP A 35 7.88 -4.09 -6.46
CA ASP A 35 7.64 -5.38 -7.10
C ASP A 35 6.45 -6.10 -6.45
N LEU A 36 6.21 -5.85 -5.15
CA LEU A 36 5.03 -6.34 -4.46
C LEU A 36 3.78 -5.60 -4.93
N SER A 37 3.82 -4.27 -5.02
CA SER A 37 2.67 -3.47 -5.50
C SER A 37 2.28 -3.81 -6.95
N GLU A 38 3.25 -4.19 -7.78
CA GLU A 38 3.02 -4.58 -9.19
C GLU A 38 2.72 -6.07 -9.36
N SER A 39 2.70 -6.85 -8.26
CA SER A 39 2.44 -8.28 -8.31
C SER A 39 0.99 -8.59 -8.71
N ASN A 40 0.77 -9.82 -9.21
CA ASN A 40 -0.56 -10.32 -9.60
C ASN A 40 -1.58 -10.36 -8.46
N GLU A 41 -1.15 -10.33 -7.20
CA GLU A 41 -2.05 -10.33 -6.04
C GLU A 41 -2.46 -8.91 -5.62
N PHE A 42 -1.51 -7.97 -5.61
CA PHE A 42 -1.72 -6.63 -5.06
C PHE A 42 -2.24 -5.65 -6.09
N LYS A 43 -1.68 -5.65 -7.30
CA LYS A 43 -2.06 -4.70 -8.35
C LYS A 43 -3.56 -4.75 -8.65
N PRO A 44 -4.19 -5.92 -8.90
CA PRO A 44 -5.63 -5.96 -9.17
C PRO A 44 -6.46 -5.50 -7.97
N LYS A 45 -6.02 -5.81 -6.74
CA LYS A 45 -6.73 -5.42 -5.52
C LYS A 45 -6.71 -3.92 -5.31
N LEU A 46 -5.55 -3.28 -5.43
CA LEU A 46 -5.43 -1.83 -5.30
C LEU A 46 -6.27 -1.10 -6.35
N THR A 47 -6.21 -1.54 -7.60
CA THR A 47 -7.04 -1.01 -8.70
C THR A 47 -8.53 -1.22 -8.46
N ALA A 48 -8.95 -2.39 -7.96
CA ALA A 48 -10.35 -2.66 -7.67
C ALA A 48 -10.89 -1.78 -6.53
N LEU A 49 -10.10 -1.56 -5.47
CA LEU A 49 -10.48 -0.68 -4.36
C LEU A 49 -10.62 0.77 -4.82
N GLU A 50 -9.70 1.25 -5.65
CA GLU A 50 -9.77 2.60 -6.24
C GLU A 50 -10.97 2.73 -7.19
N GLY A 51 -11.17 1.76 -8.09
CA GLY A 51 -12.31 1.74 -9.00
C GLY A 51 -13.67 1.58 -8.31
N SER A 52 -13.71 1.01 -7.10
CA SER A 52 -14.93 0.89 -6.28
C SER A 52 -15.28 2.18 -5.52
N GLY A 53 -14.39 3.17 -5.51
CA GLY A 53 -14.59 4.42 -4.79
C GLY A 53 -14.51 4.30 -3.26
N GLN A 54 -14.03 3.17 -2.72
CA GLN A 54 -13.83 2.99 -1.28
C GLN A 54 -12.69 3.85 -0.71
N TRP A 55 -11.74 4.19 -1.58
CA TRP A 55 -10.66 5.12 -1.29
C TRP A 55 -10.20 5.83 -2.57
N GLU A 56 -9.43 6.89 -2.42
CA GLU A 56 -8.81 7.64 -3.51
C GLU A 56 -7.30 7.79 -3.25
N MET A 57 -6.47 7.64 -4.28
CA MET A 57 -5.04 7.92 -4.17
C MET A 57 -4.79 9.43 -4.11
N VAL A 58 -4.19 9.88 -3.01
CA VAL A 58 -3.90 11.30 -2.75
C VAL A 58 -2.52 11.66 -3.28
N THR A 59 -1.52 10.83 -2.97
CA THR A 59 -0.15 11.03 -3.44
C THR A 59 0.64 9.73 -3.34
N ALA A 60 1.76 9.68 -4.04
CA ALA A 60 2.75 8.64 -3.87
C ALA A 60 4.16 9.21 -4.05
N THR A 61 5.12 8.66 -3.34
CA THR A 61 6.53 9.08 -3.47
C THR A 61 7.12 8.57 -4.79
N GLU A 62 8.28 9.10 -5.16
CA GLU A 62 9.19 8.38 -6.05
C GLU A 62 9.70 7.09 -5.40
N LYS A 63 10.30 6.22 -6.20
CA LYS A 63 10.92 4.98 -5.71
C LYS A 63 12.20 5.32 -4.94
N PHE A 64 12.43 4.69 -3.79
CA PHE A 64 13.65 4.90 -2.99
C PHE A 64 14.13 3.60 -2.34
N ILE A 65 15.43 3.56 -2.01
CA ILE A 65 16.08 2.43 -1.34
C ILE A 65 16.10 2.72 0.17
N THR A 66 15.73 1.74 1.00
CA THR A 66 15.72 1.89 2.47
C THR A 66 17.04 1.53 3.14
N HIS A 67 17.86 0.69 2.51
CA HIS A 67 19.12 0.23 3.08
C HIS A 67 20.27 1.18 2.73
N GLN A 68 20.78 1.91 3.73
CA GLN A 68 21.89 2.86 3.58
C GLN A 68 23.25 2.21 3.23
N LYS A 69 23.40 0.88 3.38
CA LYS A 69 24.72 0.22 3.31
C LYS A 69 25.04 -0.51 2.01
N LYS A 70 24.06 -0.90 1.20
CA LYS A 70 24.24 -1.55 -0.13
C LYS A 70 22.96 -1.43 -0.94
N ASP A 71 23.10 -1.17 -2.24
CA ASP A 71 22.01 -1.34 -3.20
C ASP A 71 21.64 -2.83 -3.23
N THR A 72 20.40 -3.13 -2.84
CA THR A 72 19.85 -4.49 -2.83
C THR A 72 19.00 -4.77 -4.06
N GLY A 73 18.83 -3.77 -4.95
CA GLY A 73 17.87 -3.81 -6.06
C GLY A 73 16.40 -3.71 -5.62
N VAL A 74 16.12 -3.62 -4.31
CA VAL A 74 14.76 -3.52 -3.78
C VAL A 74 14.39 -2.06 -3.58
N TYR A 75 13.43 -1.60 -4.36
CA TYR A 75 12.87 -0.26 -4.27
C TYR A 75 11.56 -0.28 -3.47
N LEU A 76 11.43 0.63 -2.50
CA LEU A 76 10.17 0.94 -1.87
C LEU A 76 9.50 2.13 -2.54
N LYS A 77 8.19 2.18 -2.42
CA LYS A 77 7.40 3.38 -2.66
C LYS A 77 6.38 3.51 -1.53
N VAL A 78 5.98 4.75 -1.25
CA VAL A 78 4.94 5.05 -0.28
C VAL A 78 3.74 5.61 -1.02
N TRP A 79 2.56 5.10 -0.70
CA TRP A 79 1.29 5.59 -1.21
C TRP A 79 0.45 6.12 -0.05
N VAL A 80 -0.29 7.19 -0.32
CA VAL A 80 -1.26 7.76 0.60
C VAL A 80 -2.63 7.69 -0.06
N TYR A 81 -3.54 6.99 0.59
CA TYR A 81 -4.93 6.88 0.19
C TYR A 81 -5.82 7.59 1.20
N LYS A 82 -6.88 8.23 0.73
CA LYS A 82 -7.94 8.77 1.58
C LYS A 82 -9.18 7.91 1.44
N VAL A 83 -9.77 7.49 2.55
CA VAL A 83 -10.99 6.70 2.58
C VAL A 83 -12.18 7.62 2.29
N CYS A 84 -13.05 7.19 1.39
CA CYS A 84 -14.22 7.97 0.95
C CYS A 84 -15.42 7.77 1.88
#